data_AF-A0A948C4L2-F1
#
_entry.id   AF-A0A948C4L2-F1
#
_cell.length_a   1.000
_cell.length_b   1.000
_cell.length_c   1.000
_cell.angle_alpha   90.00
_cell.angle_beta   90.00
_cell.angle_gamma   90.00
#
_symmetry.space_group_name_H-M   'P 1'
#
loop_
_entity.id
_entity.type
_entity.pdbx_description
1 polymer ?
#
loop_
_entity_poly.entity_id
_entity_poly.type
_entity_poly.pdbx_seq_one_letter_code
_entity_poly.pdbx_strand_id
1 'polypeptide(L)'
;MSDFNKKYNAAAVENDIRELWDQDTSSSKMDGIFCSLPLPSSTSLHLGHAENALIQDVFVRYNQLIGKSMDYTPSWYYGSFLANELIQKHLAKL
;
A
#
# COMPACT_ATOMS: atom_id res chain seq x y z
N MET A 1 15.44 -3.40 -32.60
CA MET A 1 14.63 -4.54 -32.13
C MET A 1 14.61 -4.42 -30.63
N SER A 2 13.45 -4.45 -29.99
CA SER A 2 13.38 -4.22 -28.56
C SER A 2 13.99 -5.39 -27.80
N ASP A 3 14.95 -5.11 -26.92
CA ASP A 3 15.67 -6.08 -26.07
C ASP A 3 14.78 -6.66 -24.94
N PHE A 4 13.49 -6.84 -25.20
CA PHE A 4 12.57 -7.40 -24.23
C PHE A 4 12.72 -8.92 -24.18
N ASN A 5 12.83 -9.44 -22.96
CA ASN A 5 12.84 -10.88 -22.74
C ASN A 5 11.52 -11.50 -23.20
N LYS A 6 11.58 -12.67 -23.85
CA LYS A 6 10.39 -13.38 -24.34
C LYS A 6 9.47 -13.87 -23.22
N LYS A 7 9.99 -13.99 -21.99
CA LYS A 7 9.22 -14.39 -20.80
C LYS A 7 9.19 -13.24 -19.79
N TYR A 8 8.00 -12.96 -19.28
CA TYR A 8 7.82 -12.01 -18.17
C TYR A 8 8.39 -12.60 -16.87
N ASN A 9 9.12 -11.78 -16.12
CA ASN A 9 9.61 -12.09 -14.79
C ASN A 9 9.31 -10.92 -13.86
N ALA A 10 8.29 -11.07 -13.00
CA ALA A 10 7.86 -10.02 -12.08
C ALA A 10 8.98 -9.56 -11.13
N ALA A 11 9.77 -10.50 -10.60
CA ALA A 11 10.84 -10.20 -9.66
C ALA A 11 11.95 -9.33 -10.25
N ALA A 12 12.09 -9.30 -11.57
CA ALA A 12 13.08 -8.48 -12.28
C ALA A 12 12.58 -7.06 -12.60
N VAL A 13 11.31 -6.72 -12.30
CA VAL A 13 10.70 -5.44 -12.68
C VAL A 13 10.04 -4.75 -11.48
N GLU A 14 9.36 -5.50 -10.62
CA GLU A 14 8.55 -4.92 -9.53
C GLU A 14 9.39 -4.12 -8.53
N ASN A 15 10.63 -4.52 -8.27
CA ASN A 15 11.52 -3.80 -7.35
C ASN A 15 11.95 -2.46 -7.96
N ASP A 16 12.40 -2.45 -9.20
CA ASP A 16 12.83 -1.25 -9.91
C ASP A 16 11.69 -0.22 -10.00
N ILE A 17 10.46 -0.68 -10.31
CA ILE A 17 9.28 0.19 -10.35
C ILE A 17 8.91 0.73 -8.96
N ARG A 18 9.04 -0.10 -7.91
CA ARG A 18 8.79 0.35 -6.54
C ARG A 18 9.78 1.45 -6.13
N GLU A 19 11.06 1.25 -6.41
CA GLU A 19 12.11 2.24 -6.12
C GLU A 19 11.87 3.56 -6.86
N LEU A 20 11.38 3.49 -8.11
CA LEU A 20 10.99 4.68 -8.87
C LEU A 20 9.83 5.44 -8.21
N TRP A 21 8.82 4.74 -7.68
CA TRP A 21 7.71 5.38 -6.96
C TRP A 21 8.13 5.94 -5.61
N ASP A 22 9.06 5.28 -4.90
CA ASP A 22 9.58 5.78 -3.61
C ASP A 22 10.41 7.07 -3.78
N GLN A 23 11.07 7.23 -4.93
CA GLN A 23 11.81 8.45 -5.27
C GLN A 23 10.91 9.58 -5.77
N ASP A 24 9.69 9.27 -6.19
CA ASP A 24 8.75 10.26 -6.69
C ASP A 24 8.10 11.02 -5.53
N THR A 25 8.69 12.17 -5.18
CA THR A 25 8.16 13.06 -4.16
C THR A 25 7.04 13.96 -4.67
N SER A 26 6.42 13.66 -5.82
CA SER A 26 5.31 14.46 -6.37
C SER A 26 4.05 14.28 -5.52
N SER A 27 4.08 14.85 -4.32
CA SER A 27 2.89 15.19 -3.54
C SER A 27 2.13 16.23 -4.34
N SER A 28 1.15 15.80 -5.14
CA SER A 28 0.13 16.70 -5.65
C SER A 28 -0.66 17.21 -4.44
N LYS A 29 -0.16 18.25 -3.78
CA LYS A 29 -0.94 19.06 -2.83
C LYS A 29 -2.07 19.67 -3.62
N MET A 30 -3.19 18.98 -3.65
CA MET A 30 -4.38 19.47 -4.31
C MET A 30 -5.58 18.97 -3.55
N ASP A 31 -6.59 19.83 -3.45
CA ASP A 31 -7.91 19.64 -2.81
C ASP A 31 -8.72 18.50 -3.45
N GLY A 32 -8.15 17.30 -3.49
CA GLY A 32 -8.67 16.10 -4.12
C GLY A 32 -9.48 15.24 -3.16
N ILE A 33 -10.16 14.24 -3.73
CA ILE A 33 -10.94 13.27 -2.97
C ILE A 33 -9.97 12.44 -2.12
N PHE A 34 -10.17 12.46 -0.81
CA PHE A 34 -9.34 11.73 0.16
C PHE A 34 -9.74 10.26 0.18
N CYS A 35 -8.82 9.37 -0.20
CA CYS A 35 -8.99 7.93 -0.02
C CYS A 35 -8.17 7.51 1.21
N SER A 36 -8.86 7.30 2.33
CA SER A 36 -8.21 6.89 3.58
C SER A 36 -8.22 5.37 3.72
N LEU A 37 -7.04 4.81 3.94
CA LEU A 37 -6.91 3.38 4.21
C LEU A 37 -6.69 3.20 5.70
N PRO A 38 -7.64 2.63 6.46
CA PRO A 38 -7.33 2.12 7.79
C PRO A 38 -6.44 0.86 7.61
N LEU A 39 -5.12 1.01 7.68
CA LEU A 39 -4.20 -0.13 7.55
C LEU A 39 -4.38 -1.08 8.75
N PRO A 40 -4.04 -2.37 8.56
CA PRO A 40 -4.08 -3.41 9.58
C PRO A 40 -3.63 -2.98 10.97
N SER A 41 -4.26 -3.58 11.98
CA SER A 41 -3.63 -3.68 13.29
C SER A 41 -2.31 -4.44 13.17
N SER A 42 -1.25 -3.75 13.59
CA SER A 42 0.19 -3.95 13.50
C SER A 42 0.90 -5.31 13.29
N THR A 43 0.24 -6.45 13.10
CA THR A 43 0.93 -7.74 13.32
C THR A 43 1.14 -8.65 12.11
N SER A 44 0.31 -8.61 11.05
CA SER A 44 0.53 -9.41 9.83
C SER A 44 -0.40 -8.99 8.69
N LEU A 45 0.13 -8.91 7.46
CA LEU A 45 -0.66 -8.70 6.24
C LEU A 45 -1.18 -10.04 5.70
N HIS A 46 -2.50 -10.29 5.76
CA HIS A 46 -3.17 -11.35 5.03
C HIS A 46 -3.78 -10.88 3.68
N LEU A 47 -4.30 -11.83 2.88
CA LEU A 47 -4.88 -11.58 1.56
C LEU A 47 -5.97 -10.48 1.56
N GLY A 48 -6.83 -10.43 2.58
CA GLY A 48 -7.83 -9.35 2.69
C GLY A 48 -7.24 -7.93 2.78
N HIS A 49 -6.02 -7.75 3.31
CA HIS A 49 -5.35 -6.45 3.25
C HIS A 49 -4.85 -6.14 1.84
N ALA A 50 -4.33 -7.15 1.13
CA ALA A 50 -3.90 -6.99 -0.25
C ALA A 50 -5.08 -6.63 -1.15
N GLU A 51 -6.24 -7.27 -0.97
CA GLU A 51 -7.48 -6.95 -1.68
C GLU A 51 -7.91 -5.50 -1.44
N ASN A 52 -8.01 -5.07 -0.18
CA ASN A 52 -8.43 -3.72 0.15
C ASN A 52 -7.46 -2.65 -0.40
N ALA A 53 -6.15 -2.88 -0.26
CA ALA A 53 -5.13 -2.00 -0.81
C ALA A 53 -5.21 -1.92 -2.35
N LEU A 54 -5.41 -3.05 -3.02
CA LEU A 54 -5.49 -3.14 -4.48
C LEU A 54 -6.71 -2.39 -5.04
N ILE A 55 -7.89 -2.53 -4.43
CA ILE A 55 -9.10 -1.82 -4.88
C ILE A 55 -8.88 -0.29 -4.80
N GLN A 56 -8.25 0.17 -3.71
CA GLN A 56 -8.00 1.60 -3.49
C GLN A 56 -6.92 2.14 -4.43
N ASP A 57 -5.80 1.43 -4.60
CA ASP A 57 -4.73 1.82 -5.52
C ASP A 57 -5.23 1.92 -6.97
N VAL A 58 -6.04 0.95 -7.43
CA VAL A 58 -6.68 1.01 -8.75
C VAL A 58 -7.59 2.23 -8.88
N PHE A 59 -8.41 2.53 -7.86
CA PHE A 59 -9.29 3.69 -7.87
C PHE A 59 -8.51 5.01 -7.94
N VAL A 60 -7.45 5.15 -7.14
CA VAL A 60 -6.59 6.35 -7.12
C VAL A 60 -5.92 6.53 -8.47
N ARG A 61 -5.22 5.51 -8.98
CA ARG A 61 -4.51 5.57 -10.26
C ARG A 61 -5.45 5.85 -11.42
N TYR A 62 -6.63 5.22 -11.45
CA TYR A 62 -7.63 5.49 -12.48
C TYR A 62 -8.05 6.97 -12.50
N ASN A 63 -8.35 7.54 -11.33
CA ASN A 63 -8.77 8.94 -11.24
C ASN A 63 -7.62 9.90 -11.57
N GLN A 64 -6.38 9.61 -11.17
CA GLN A 64 -5.19 10.37 -11.56
C GLN A 64 -4.97 10.33 -13.08
N LEU A 65 -5.15 9.18 -13.72
CA LEU A 65 -5.00 9.00 -15.17
C LEU A 65 -6.02 9.81 -15.99
N ILE A 66 -7.24 10.03 -15.46
CA ILE A 66 -8.25 10.91 -16.10
C ILE A 66 -8.12 12.38 -15.68
N GLY A 67 -7.01 12.77 -15.05
CA GLY A 67 -6.67 14.15 -14.71
C GLY A 67 -7.33 14.68 -13.44
N LYS A 68 -7.93 13.82 -12.60
CA LYS A 68 -8.45 14.25 -11.30
C LYS A 68 -7.33 14.27 -10.26
N SER A 69 -7.39 15.27 -9.38
CA SER A 69 -6.58 15.27 -8.18
C SER A 69 -7.07 14.22 -7.18
N MET A 70 -6.17 13.35 -6.75
CA MET A 70 -6.39 12.36 -5.71
C MET A 70 -5.26 12.42 -4.70
N ASP A 71 -5.61 12.40 -3.42
CA ASP A 71 -4.67 12.19 -2.33
C ASP A 71 -4.88 10.78 -1.75
N TYR A 72 -3.80 10.00 -1.77
CA TYR A 72 -3.76 8.66 -1.21
C TYR A 72 -2.70 8.62 -0.13
N THR A 73 -3.15 8.76 1.12
CA THR A 73 -2.26 8.70 2.28
C THR A 73 -2.50 7.39 3.03
N PRO A 74 -1.53 6.46 3.05
CA PRO A 74 -1.62 5.27 3.89
C PRO A 74 -1.64 5.68 5.37
N SER A 75 -2.49 5.04 6.18
CA SER A 75 -2.61 5.34 7.62
C SER A 75 -2.58 4.07 8.46
N TRP A 76 -1.92 4.09 9.62
CA TRP A 76 -1.78 2.91 10.48
C TRP A 76 -2.79 2.93 11.63
N TYR A 77 -3.50 1.82 11.84
CA TYR A 77 -4.30 1.63 13.04
C TYR A 77 -3.56 0.75 14.05
N TYR A 78 -3.21 1.30 15.21
CA TYR A 78 -2.45 0.56 16.23
C TYR A 78 -3.22 -0.64 16.80
N GLY A 79 -4.56 -0.57 16.88
CA GLY A 79 -5.38 -1.65 17.42
C GLY A 79 -5.04 -1.98 18.87
N SER A 80 -5.07 -0.98 19.76
CA SER A 80 -4.57 -1.05 21.14
C SER A 80 -5.05 -2.27 21.93
N PHE A 81 -6.29 -2.72 21.72
CA PHE A 81 -6.81 -3.93 22.37
C PHE A 81 -6.13 -5.21 21.87
N LEU A 82 -6.05 -5.40 20.55
CA LEU A 82 -5.41 -6.57 19.92
C LEU A 82 -3.90 -6.60 20.21
N ALA A 83 -3.24 -5.44 20.17
CA ALA A 83 -1.84 -5.31 20.52
C ALA A 83 -1.58 -5.74 21.98
N ASN A 84 -2.40 -5.28 22.91
CA ASN A 84 -2.27 -5.64 24.32
C ASN A 84 -2.52 -7.15 24.55
N GLU A 85 -3.52 -7.74 23.90
CA GLU A 85 -3.78 -9.18 23.99
C GLU A 85 -2.59 -10.01 23.47
N LEU A 86 -1.99 -9.63 22.36
CA LEU A 86 -0.81 -10.29 21.80
C LEU A 86 0.40 -10.17 22.72
N ILE A 87 0.66 -8.98 23.26
CA ILE A 87 1.73 -8.74 24.23
C ILE A 87 1.53 -9.63 25.46
N GLN A 88 0.33 -9.66 26.03
CA GLN A 88 0.01 -10.51 27.18
C GLN A 88 0.22 -11.99 26.87
N LYS A 89 -0.24 -12.47 25.70
CA LYS A 89 -0.02 -13.85 25.25
C LYS A 89 1.47 -14.18 25.06
N HIS A 90 2.28 -13.23 24.60
CA HIS A 90 3.72 -13.42 24.44
C HIS A 90 4.42 -13.47 25.79
N LEU A 91 4.08 -12.56 26.71
CA LEU A 91 4.61 -12.52 28.07
C LEU A 91 4.23 -13.76 28.89
N ALA A 92 3.01 -14.29 28.72
CA ALA A 92 2.56 -15.49 29.41
C ALA A 92 3.20 -16.81 28.92
N LYS A 93 3.95 -16.77 27.81
CA LYS A 93 4.69 -17.92 27.26
C LYS A 93 6.17 -17.94 27.68
N LEU A 94 6.66 -16.88 28.33
CA LEU A 94 7.97 -16.81 28.97
C LEU A 94 7.90 -17.45 30.37
#